data_AF-A0A7J6E6S9-F1
#
_entry.id   AF-A0A7J6E6S9-F1
#
_cell.length_a   1.000
_cell.length_b   1.000
_cell.length_c   1.000
_cell.angle_alpha   90.00
_cell.angle_beta   90.00
_cell.angle_gamma   90.00
#
_symmetry.space_group_name_H-M   'P 1'
#
loop_
_entity.id
_entity.type
_entity.pdbx_description
1 polymer ?
#
loop_
_entity_poly.entity_id
_entity_poly.type
_entity_poly.pdbx_seq_one_letter_code
_entity_poly.pdbx_strand_id
1 'polypeptide(L)'
;MLLPHLSSTDCTIGGYNIPCAESFKPERFINKSNNSEGDDGGGGDGFNKHMPFGLGRRACPGIGLAQRVVGVTLGCLIQCFDWERVMEDEDIDMSEGKGVTILVPLKAICKARPIMNTVLSEFANATYY
;
A
#
# COMPACT_ATOMS: atom_id res chain seq x y z
N MET A 1 0.56 -16.30 13.81
CA MET A 1 0.74 -14.86 13.50
C MET A 1 -0.02 -14.13 14.60
N LEU A 2 0.57 -13.16 15.29
CA LEU A 2 -0.20 -12.35 16.24
C LEU A 2 -1.21 -11.54 15.41
N LEU A 3 -2.48 -11.60 15.76
CA LEU A 3 -3.49 -10.75 15.13
C LEU A 3 -3.23 -9.32 15.60
N PRO A 4 -3.05 -8.35 14.68
CA PRO A 4 -2.92 -6.96 15.07
C PRO A 4 -4.19 -6.50 15.78
N HIS A 5 -4.03 -5.80 16.91
CA HIS A 5 -5.12 -5.08 17.53
C HIS A 5 -5.27 -3.73 16.83
N LEU A 6 -6.49 -3.41 16.39
CA LEU A 6 -6.82 -2.16 15.72
C LEU A 6 -7.43 -1.19 16.75
N SER A 7 -7.00 0.07 16.71
CA SER A 7 -7.62 1.12 17.53
C SER A 7 -8.85 1.67 16.81
N SER A 8 -10.02 1.59 17.45
CA SER A 8 -11.28 2.12 16.92
C SER A 8 -11.38 3.65 16.98
N THR A 9 -10.58 4.28 17.83
CA THR A 9 -10.47 5.74 17.96
C THR A 9 -9.01 6.16 18.12
N ASP A 10 -8.72 7.45 17.99
CA ASP A 10 -7.43 7.97 18.40
C ASP A 10 -7.24 7.72 19.92
N CYS A 11 -6.13 7.09 20.32
CA CYS A 11 -5.83 6.82 21.73
C CYS A 11 -4.33 6.99 22.03
N THR A 12 -3.98 7.06 23.31
CA THR A 12 -2.59 7.12 23.77
C THR A 12 -2.28 5.88 24.60
N ILE A 13 -1.29 5.08 24.18
CA ILE A 13 -0.80 3.91 24.93
C ILE A 13 0.68 4.12 25.24
N GLY A 14 1.04 4.12 26.52
CA GLY A 14 2.44 4.26 26.96
C GLY A 14 3.12 5.53 26.46
N GLY A 15 2.38 6.65 26.30
CA GLY A 15 2.90 7.92 25.77
C GLY A 15 2.96 8.01 24.24
N TYR A 16 2.57 6.95 23.52
CA TYR A 16 2.49 6.97 22.05
C TYR A 16 1.06 7.25 21.57
N ASN A 17 0.91 8.19 20.64
CA ASN A 17 -0.35 8.44 19.96
C ASN A 17 -0.61 7.38 18.88
N ILE A 18 -1.71 6.66 19.03
CA ILE A 18 -2.21 5.62 18.13
C ILE A 18 -3.46 6.17 17.46
N PRO A 19 -3.39 6.58 16.18
CA PRO A 19 -4.56 7.07 15.45
C PRO A 19 -5.53 5.94 15.14
N CYS A 20 -6.79 6.28 14.89
CA CYS A 20 -7.82 5.38 14.39
C CYS A 20 -7.33 4.66 13.13
N ALA A 21 -7.46 3.34 13.13
CA ALA A 21 -6.94 2.47 12.08
C ALA A 21 -7.72 2.58 10.76
N GLU A 22 -8.93 3.13 10.80
CA GLU A 22 -9.83 3.22 9.65
C GLU A 22 -9.52 4.41 8.71
N SER A 23 -8.57 5.29 9.09
CA SER A 23 -8.20 6.45 8.28
C SER A 23 -6.94 6.22 7.41
N PHE A 24 -7.08 6.36 6.09
CA PHE A 24 -5.94 6.32 5.15
C PHE A 24 -5.14 7.63 5.20
N LYS A 25 -3.95 7.59 5.81
CA LYS A 25 -3.04 8.74 6.00
C LYS A 25 -1.59 8.34 5.65
N PRO A 26 -1.22 8.29 4.36
CA PRO A 26 0.11 7.82 3.91
C PRO A 26 1.26 8.66 4.48
N GLU A 27 1.04 9.94 4.75
CA GLU A 27 2.01 10.88 5.33
C GLU A 27 2.53 10.46 6.71
N ARG A 28 1.83 9.56 7.41
CA ARG A 28 2.25 9.00 8.70
C ARG A 28 3.62 8.31 8.64
N PHE A 29 4.07 7.95 7.44
CA PHE A 29 5.34 7.26 7.18
C PHE A 29 6.46 8.17 6.64
N ILE A 30 6.21 9.46 6.39
CA ILE A 30 7.14 10.35 5.67
C ILE A 30 8.26 10.95 6.56
N ASN A 31 8.09 11.03 7.89
CA ASN A 31 8.98 11.82 8.76
C ASN A 31 9.72 11.01 9.85
N LYS A 32 10.58 10.04 9.50
CA LYS A 32 11.42 9.32 10.51
C LYS A 32 12.85 8.95 10.07
N SER A 33 13.44 9.60 9.06
CA SER A 33 14.80 9.25 8.58
C SER A 33 15.95 10.02 9.22
N ASN A 34 15.71 10.94 10.17
CA ASN A 34 16.80 11.80 10.66
C ASN A 34 17.58 11.23 11.87
N ASN A 35 17.35 9.98 12.29
CA ASN A 35 18.10 9.37 13.40
C ASN A 35 18.17 7.84 13.30
N SER A 36 18.79 7.30 12.26
CA SER A 36 19.30 5.92 12.31
C SER A 36 20.54 5.78 11.44
N GLU A 37 21.66 6.24 12.00
CA GLU A 37 22.91 5.53 11.80
C GLU A 37 22.73 4.10 12.35
N GLY A 38 23.02 3.10 11.52
CA GLY A 38 23.31 1.70 11.88
C GLY A 38 22.36 0.98 12.84
N ASP A 39 21.61 -0.01 12.33
CA ASP A 39 21.32 -1.22 13.13
C ASP A 39 21.21 -2.44 12.21
N ASP A 40 22.37 -3.00 11.88
CA ASP A 40 22.50 -4.39 11.50
C ASP A 40 22.15 -5.24 12.72
N GLY A 41 20.93 -5.75 12.76
CA GLY A 41 20.60 -6.92 13.57
C GLY A 41 20.32 -6.66 15.04
N GLY A 42 19.11 -6.18 15.34
CA GLY A 42 18.38 -6.59 16.52
C GLY A 42 18.06 -5.49 17.50
N GLY A 43 16.85 -4.96 17.38
CA GLY A 43 16.18 -4.29 18.50
C GLY A 43 16.48 -2.79 18.61
N GLY A 44 16.32 -2.04 17.53
CA GLY A 44 16.20 -0.57 17.58
C GLY A 44 14.75 -0.08 17.42
N ASP A 45 14.25 0.60 18.45
CA ASP A 45 13.05 1.45 18.62
C ASP A 45 12.35 2.02 17.36
N GLY A 46 13.07 2.29 16.26
CA GLY A 46 12.55 3.02 15.10
C GLY A 46 11.77 2.20 14.05
N PHE A 47 12.00 0.88 13.94
CA PHE A 47 11.59 0.11 12.75
C PHE A 47 10.23 -0.61 12.83
N ASN A 48 9.61 -0.71 14.00
CA ASN A 48 8.51 -1.65 14.24
C ASN A 48 7.09 -1.07 14.17
N LYS A 49 6.87 0.03 13.44
CA LYS A 49 5.53 0.65 13.35
C LYS A 49 4.64 0.02 12.27
N HIS A 50 5.20 -0.76 11.35
CA HIS A 50 4.45 -1.44 10.30
C HIS A 50 5.13 -2.78 9.93
N MET A 51 4.45 -3.90 10.20
CA MET A 51 5.00 -5.26 9.98
C MET A 51 4.06 -6.13 9.12
N PRO A 52 3.64 -5.69 7.92
CA PRO A 52 2.69 -6.43 7.08
C PRO A 52 3.27 -7.77 6.58
N PHE A 53 4.60 -7.90 6.59
CA PHE A 53 5.32 -9.10 6.19
C PHE A 53 5.92 -9.86 7.39
N GLY A 54 5.55 -9.50 8.62
CA GLY A 54 6.16 -10.04 9.84
C GLY A 54 7.60 -9.59 10.05
N LEU A 55 8.25 -10.17 11.07
CA LEU A 55 9.62 -9.85 11.48
C LEU A 55 10.38 -11.12 11.94
N GLY A 56 11.71 -11.11 11.84
CA GLY A 56 12.58 -12.17 12.34
C GLY A 56 12.55 -13.45 11.50
N ARG A 57 12.83 -14.61 12.13
CA ARG A 57 12.96 -15.91 11.44
C ARG A 57 11.70 -16.40 10.71
N ARG A 58 10.55 -15.78 10.96
CA ARG A 58 9.26 -16.09 10.32
C ARG A 58 8.73 -14.95 9.45
N ALA A 59 9.57 -13.96 9.14
CA ALA A 59 9.23 -12.93 8.18
C ALA A 59 8.95 -13.55 6.80
N CYS A 60 8.07 -12.93 6.03
CA CYS A 60 7.75 -13.36 4.68
C CYS A 60 9.03 -13.31 3.82
N PRO A 61 9.48 -14.44 3.26
CA PRO A 61 10.67 -14.46 2.42
C PRO A 61 10.48 -13.65 1.12
N GLY A 62 9.24 -13.34 0.76
CA GLY A 62 8.88 -12.56 -0.42
C GLY A 62 8.88 -11.04 -0.23
N ILE A 63 9.24 -10.49 0.94
CA ILE A 63 9.15 -9.04 1.22
C ILE A 63 9.85 -8.17 0.17
N GLY A 64 11.08 -8.53 -0.21
CA GLY A 64 11.85 -7.74 -1.19
C GLY A 64 11.25 -7.78 -2.60
N LEU A 65 10.67 -8.92 -2.99
CA LEU A 65 9.95 -9.04 -4.26
C LEU A 65 8.66 -8.23 -4.24
N ALA A 66 7.86 -8.37 -3.17
CA ALA A 66 6.61 -7.65 -3.00
C ALA A 66 6.81 -6.13 -3.06
N GLN A 67 7.81 -5.60 -2.36
CA GLN A 67 8.14 -4.17 -2.40
C GLN A 67 8.45 -3.67 -3.81
N ARG A 68 9.24 -4.44 -4.59
CA ARG A 68 9.59 -4.07 -5.97
C ARG A 68 8.38 -4.14 -6.90
N VAL A 69 7.62 -5.22 -6.84
CA VAL A 69 6.43 -5.41 -7.68
C VAL A 69 5.40 -4.35 -7.38
N VAL A 70 5.03 -4.16 -6.11
CA VAL A 70 4.04 -3.14 -5.71
C VAL A 70 4.52 -1.74 -6.10
N GLY A 71 5.79 -1.40 -5.86
CA GLY A 71 6.35 -0.10 -6.22
C GLY A 71 6.30 0.18 -7.73
N VAL A 72 6.76 -0.78 -8.54
CA VAL A 72 6.73 -0.64 -10.01
C VAL A 72 5.30 -0.59 -10.53
N THR A 73 4.44 -1.51 -10.10
CA THR A 73 3.03 -1.56 -10.53
C THR A 73 2.32 -0.25 -10.17
N LEU A 74 2.45 0.24 -8.93
CA LEU A 74 1.84 1.50 -8.51
C LEU A 74 2.39 2.69 -9.31
N GLY A 75 3.71 2.74 -9.53
CA GLY A 75 4.34 3.77 -10.35
C GLY A 75 3.80 3.79 -11.77
N CYS A 76 3.68 2.63 -12.41
CA CYS A 76 3.06 2.51 -13.73
C CYS A 76 1.60 2.95 -13.73
N LEU A 77 0.79 2.52 -12.76
CA LEU A 77 -0.63 2.90 -12.69
C LEU A 77 -0.80 4.42 -12.57
N ILE A 78 0.05 5.10 -11.79
CA ILE A 78 0.02 6.56 -11.62
C ILE A 78 0.53 7.29 -12.86
N GLN A 79 1.62 6.82 -13.46
CA GLN A 79 2.24 7.51 -14.59
C GLN A 79 1.44 7.35 -15.90
N CYS A 80 0.84 6.18 -16.10
CA CYS A 80 0.24 5.78 -17.37
C CYS A 80 -1.26 6.10 -17.46
N PHE A 81 -1.96 6.27 -16.34
CA PHE A 81 -3.42 6.39 -16.32
C PHE A 81 -3.91 7.50 -15.39
N ASP A 82 -4.99 8.16 -15.81
CA ASP A 82 -5.83 8.98 -14.95
C ASP A 82 -6.96 8.11 -14.40
N TRP A 83 -7.30 8.29 -13.12
CA TRP A 83 -8.25 7.44 -12.40
C TRP A 83 -9.43 8.26 -11.89
N GLU A 84 -10.64 7.74 -12.09
CA GLU A 84 -11.88 8.34 -11.61
C GLU A 84 -12.71 7.27 -10.88
N ARG A 85 -13.47 7.69 -9.86
CA ARG A 85 -14.42 6.81 -9.18
C ARG A 85 -15.67 6.65 -10.00
N VAL A 86 -16.27 5.46 -9.97
CA VAL A 86 -17.59 5.22 -10.57
C VAL A 86 -18.71 5.86 -9.74
N MET A 87 -18.54 5.89 -8.41
CA MET A 87 -19.49 6.50 -7.47
C MET A 87 -18.69 7.42 -6.55
N GLU A 88 -18.85 8.74 -6.72
CA GLU A 88 -18.06 9.75 -6.02
C GLU A 88 -18.49 9.91 -4.55
N ASP A 89 -19.78 9.72 -4.27
CA ASP A 89 -20.40 10.01 -2.96
C ASP A 89 -20.48 8.80 -2.01
N GLU A 90 -19.98 7.63 -2.42
CA GLU A 90 -20.01 6.41 -1.59
C GLU A 90 -18.63 6.10 -0.99
N ASP A 91 -18.64 5.71 0.29
CA ASP A 91 -17.45 5.20 0.96
C ASP A 91 -17.01 3.87 0.32
N ILE A 92 -15.69 3.63 0.27
CA ILE A 92 -15.18 2.33 -0.17
C ILE A 92 -15.38 1.33 0.97
N ASP A 93 -16.08 0.24 0.68
CA ASP A 93 -16.15 -0.90 1.59
C ASP A 93 -14.77 -1.57 1.70
N MET A 94 -14.13 -1.35 2.85
CA MET A 94 -12.83 -1.92 3.22
C MET A 94 -12.98 -3.16 4.12
N SER A 95 -14.16 -3.80 4.13
CA SER A 95 -14.41 -4.99 4.95
C SER A 95 -13.40 -6.11 4.65
N GLU A 96 -12.81 -6.62 5.74
CA GLU A 96 -11.76 -7.63 5.67
C GLU A 96 -12.33 -8.98 5.24
N GLY A 97 -11.67 -9.60 4.25
CA GLY A 97 -11.92 -10.97 3.85
C GLY A 97 -11.03 -11.96 4.59
N LYS A 98 -10.86 -13.16 4.04
CA LYS A 98 -9.94 -14.14 4.61
C LYS A 98 -8.49 -13.76 4.28
N GLY A 99 -7.75 -13.29 5.28
CA GLY A 99 -6.33 -12.95 5.13
C GLY A 99 -6.13 -11.51 4.69
N VAL A 100 -5.30 -11.27 3.66
CA VAL A 100 -4.94 -9.91 3.19
C VAL A 100 -5.94 -9.39 2.13
N THR A 101 -7.03 -10.11 1.88
CA THR A 101 -7.97 -9.81 0.81
C THR A 101 -9.10 -8.90 1.29
N ILE A 102 -9.51 -7.95 0.46
CA ILE A 102 -10.75 -7.16 0.63
C ILE A 102 -11.92 -7.99 0.07
N LEU A 103 -13.09 -7.97 0.71
CA LEU A 103 -14.26 -8.74 0.28
C LEU A 103 -14.95 -8.17 -0.95
N VAL A 104 -14.92 -6.84 -1.11
CA VAL A 104 -15.64 -6.13 -2.16
C VAL A 104 -14.68 -5.64 -3.25
N PRO A 105 -14.88 -6.02 -4.52
CA PRO A 105 -14.08 -5.51 -5.63
C PRO A 105 -14.26 -3.99 -5.81
N LEU A 106 -13.15 -3.26 -5.84
CA LEU A 106 -13.15 -1.84 -6.17
C LEU A 106 -13.37 -1.64 -7.68
N LYS A 107 -14.35 -0.80 -8.04
CA LYS A 107 -14.59 -0.37 -9.43
C LYS A 107 -14.06 1.05 -9.62
N ALA A 108 -13.25 1.24 -10.65
CA ALA A 108 -12.71 2.53 -11.04
C ALA A 108 -12.69 2.68 -12.56
N ILE A 109 -12.80 3.91 -13.04
CA ILE A 109 -12.57 4.27 -14.43
C ILE A 109 -11.08 4.57 -14.59
N CYS A 110 -10.49 4.06 -15.65
CA CYS A 110 -9.07 4.18 -15.95
C CYS A 110 -8.92 4.72 -17.37
N LYS A 111 -8.35 5.91 -17.51
CA LYS A 111 -8.12 6.56 -18.80
C LYS A 111 -6.63 6.63 -19.08
N ALA A 112 -6.20 6.06 -20.19
CA ALA A 112 -4.80 6.13 -20.60
C ALA A 112 -4.37 7.59 -20.82
N ARG A 113 -3.24 7.96 -20.22
CA ARG A 113 -2.62 9.27 -20.42
C ARG A 113 -1.93 9.31 -21.78
N PRO A 114 -1.71 10.51 -22.36
CA PRO A 114 -1.13 10.63 -23.71
C PRO A 114 0.22 9.92 -23.90
N ILE A 115 1.01 9.78 -22.84
CA ILE A 115 2.28 9.03 -22.85
C ILE A 115 2.11 7.56 -23.28
N MET A 116 0.93 6.99 -23.03
CA MET A 116 0.61 5.61 -23.39
C MET A 116 0.14 5.44 -24.83
N ASN A 117 -0.16 6.52 -25.56
CA ASN A 117 -0.72 6.41 -26.91
C ASN A 117 0.18 5.63 -27.87
N THR A 118 1.50 5.88 -27.82
CA THR A 118 2.48 5.14 -28.63
C THR A 118 2.39 3.64 -28.37
N VAL A 119 2.49 3.25 -27.09
CA VAL A 119 2.45 1.85 -26.66
C VAL A 119 1.11 1.20 -27.04
N LEU A 120 -0.01 1.87 -26.77
CA LEU A 120 -1.34 1.34 -27.08
C LEU A 120 -1.59 1.21 -28.58
N SER A 121 -1.06 2.14 -29.39
CA SER A 121 -1.14 2.04 -30.86
C SER A 121 -0.33 0.88 -31.42
N GLU A 122 0.85 0.59 -30.84
CA GLU A 122 1.65 -0.58 -31.22
C GLU A 122 0.92 -1.88 -30.92
N PHE A 123 0.27 -2.00 -29.75
CA PHE A 123 -0.53 -3.17 -29.41
C PHE A 123 -1.77 -3.32 -30.28
N ALA A 124 -2.48 -2.22 -30.56
CA ALA A 124 -3.64 -2.26 -31.45
C ALA A 124 -3.24 -2.75 -32.85
N ASN A 125 -2.11 -2.29 -33.37
CA ASN A 125 -1.60 -2.71 -34.68
C ASN A 125 -1.09 -4.17 -34.68
N ALA A 126 -0.58 -4.67 -33.56
CA ALA A 126 -0.13 -6.05 -33.43
C ALA A 126 -1.28 -7.07 -33.39
N THR A 127 -2.51 -6.65 -33.03
CA THR A 127 -3.70 -7.52 -33.04
C THR A 127 -4.41 -7.61 -34.40
N TYR A 128 -3.95 -6.89 -35.42
CA TYR A 128 -4.49 -6.95 -36.80
C TYR A 128 -3.64 -7.78 -37.77
N TYR A 129 -2.72 -8.60 -37.26
CA TYR A 129 -2.02 -9.67 -37.99
C TYR A 129 -2.27 -11.00 -37.29
#